data_AF-A0A257WXG4-F1
#
_entry.id   AF-A0A257WXG4-F1
#
_cell.length_a   1.000
_cell.length_b   1.000
_cell.length_c   1.000
_cell.angle_alpha   90.00
_cell.angle_beta   90.00
_cell.angle_gamma   90.00
#
_symmetry.space_group_name_H-M   'P 1'
#
loop_
_entity.id
_entity.type
_entity.pdbx_description
1 polymer ?
#
loop_
_entity_poly.entity_id
_entity_poly.type
_entity_poly.pdbx_seq_one_letter_code
_entity_poly.pdbx_strand_id
1 'polypeptide(L)'
;MRFRNLTRRREIGANSYLLEAGDSRVVLDAGMHPKRAGYEALPDFSPLPHKSVSAAIITHAHHDHIGSMPVLQRKQPNTPVLMTEITGELASAMLHNSVNVMTKQREEESITEYPLFTHRELDDIRAQWIYRDIDRPFEIPDT
;
A
#
# COMPACT_ATOMS: atom_id res chain seq x y z
N MET A 1 3.01 0.95 23.02
CA MET A 1 3.22 0.61 21.60
C MET A 1 2.72 -0.81 21.35
N ARG A 2 1.98 -1.04 20.27
CA ARG A 2 1.50 -2.36 19.82
C ARG A 2 1.87 -2.54 18.34
N PHE A 3 2.34 -3.73 17.99
CA PHE A 3 2.62 -4.13 16.61
C PHE A 3 1.65 -5.23 16.21
N ARG A 4 1.08 -5.13 15.01
CA ARG A 4 0.20 -6.14 14.43
C ARG A 4 0.63 -6.43 13.00
N ASN A 5 0.85 -7.70 12.70
CA ASN A 5 1.04 -8.16 11.33
C ASN A 5 -0.31 -8.21 10.59
N LEU A 6 -0.43 -7.53 9.46
CA LEU A 6 -1.64 -7.51 8.63
C LEU A 6 -1.58 -8.50 7.44
N THR A 7 -0.50 -9.26 7.30
CA THR A 7 -0.43 -10.35 6.32
C THR A 7 -1.48 -11.42 6.65
N ARG A 8 -2.08 -12.01 5.62
CA ARG A 8 -3.06 -13.10 5.79
C ARG A 8 -2.42 -14.42 6.21
N ARG A 9 -1.12 -14.58 6.00
CA ARG A 9 -0.37 -15.85 6.12
C ARG A 9 1.06 -15.58 6.57
N ARG A 10 1.68 -16.57 7.21
CA ARG A 10 3.09 -16.52 7.65
C ARG A 10 4.02 -16.90 6.49
N GLU A 11 4.11 -16.05 5.46
CA GLU A 11 4.91 -16.28 4.25
C GLU A 11 5.45 -14.96 3.65
N ILE A 12 6.23 -15.06 2.56
CA ILE A 12 6.76 -13.91 1.82
C ILE A 12 5.69 -13.38 0.87
N GLY A 13 5.36 -12.08 0.99
CA GLY A 13 4.41 -11.39 0.13
C GLY A 13 3.36 -10.62 0.91
N ALA A 14 2.71 -9.66 0.24
CA ALA A 14 1.68 -8.81 0.84
C ALA A 14 2.12 -8.13 2.16
N ASN A 15 3.38 -7.68 2.23
CA ASN A 15 3.92 -7.06 3.43
C ASN A 15 3.06 -5.86 3.83
N SER A 16 2.54 -5.89 5.05
CA SER A 16 1.83 -4.78 5.66
C SER A 16 1.73 -5.00 7.16
N TYR A 17 2.03 -3.95 7.92
CA TYR A 17 2.10 -4.02 9.38
C TYR A 17 1.47 -2.78 9.99
N LEU A 18 0.78 -2.94 11.11
CA LEU A 18 0.18 -1.84 11.86
C LEU A 18 0.98 -1.60 13.15
N LEU A 19 1.49 -0.39 13.30
CA LEU A 19 2.09 0.15 14.52
C LEU A 19 1.10 1.08 15.21
N GLU A 20 0.90 0.88 16.50
CA GLU A 20 -0.01 1.71 17.31
C GLU A 20 0.74 2.23 18.54
N ALA A 21 0.80 3.54 18.70
CA ALA A 21 1.46 4.20 19.83
C ALA A 21 0.62 5.42 20.26
N GLY A 22 0.08 5.38 21.47
CA GLY A 22 -0.92 6.38 21.88
C GLY A 22 -2.14 6.32 20.96
N ASP A 23 -2.55 7.49 20.47
CA ASP A 23 -3.65 7.65 19.51
C ASP A 23 -3.21 7.47 18.06
N SER A 24 -1.90 7.38 17.81
CA SER A 24 -1.33 7.30 16.48
C SER A 24 -1.32 5.87 15.94
N ARG A 25 -1.73 5.73 14.67
CA ARG A 25 -1.71 4.46 13.93
C ARG A 25 -0.97 4.62 12.63
N VAL A 26 0.12 3.86 12.48
CA VAL A 26 0.98 3.90 11.30
C VAL A 26 0.94 2.56 10.60
N VAL A 27 0.67 2.56 9.31
CA VAL A 27 0.80 1.37 8.47
C VAL A 27 2.18 1.37 7.82
N LEU A 28 2.95 0.30 8.04
CA LEU A 28 4.18 0.04 7.31
C LEU A 28 3.87 -0.86 6.12
N ASP A 29 4.18 -0.40 4.92
CA ASP A 29 3.96 -1.08 3.64
C ASP A 29 2.51 -1.49 3.33
N ALA A 30 2.23 -1.69 2.05
CA ALA A 30 0.96 -2.16 1.52
C ALA A 30 1.21 -3.02 0.27
N GLY A 31 1.79 -4.19 0.48
CA GLY A 31 2.21 -5.10 -0.58
C GLY A 31 1.11 -5.90 -1.26
N MET A 32 1.41 -6.48 -2.42
CA MET A 32 0.58 -7.52 -3.05
C MET A 32 1.33 -8.86 -3.11
N HIS A 33 0.65 -9.95 -2.80
CA HIS A 33 1.26 -11.29 -2.75
C HIS A 33 1.60 -11.80 -4.16
N PRO A 34 2.83 -12.28 -4.43
CA PRO A 34 3.29 -12.58 -5.79
C PRO A 34 2.70 -13.85 -6.41
N LYS A 35 2.15 -14.75 -5.60
CA LYS A 35 1.58 -16.05 -6.05
C LYS A 35 0.06 -16.17 -5.86
N ARG A 36 -0.63 -15.08 -5.52
CA ARG A 36 -2.08 -15.05 -5.32
C ARG A 36 -2.68 -14.00 -6.24
N ALA A 37 -3.96 -14.13 -6.52
CA ALA A 37 -4.69 -13.22 -7.39
C ALA A 37 -5.90 -12.60 -6.67
N GLY A 38 -6.45 -11.53 -7.24
CA GLY A 38 -7.62 -10.84 -6.73
C GLY A 38 -7.43 -10.37 -5.28
N TYR A 39 -8.50 -10.48 -4.49
CA TYR A 39 -8.50 -10.07 -3.08
C TYR A 39 -7.63 -10.96 -2.17
N GLU A 40 -7.33 -12.20 -2.58
CA GLU A 40 -6.42 -13.07 -1.81
C GLU A 40 -4.98 -12.56 -1.83
N ALA A 41 -4.63 -11.75 -2.83
CA ALA A 41 -3.30 -11.15 -2.94
C ALA A 41 -3.10 -9.95 -2.00
N LEU A 42 -4.18 -9.44 -1.39
CA LEU A 42 -4.15 -8.27 -0.53
C LEU A 42 -3.81 -8.62 0.94
N PRO A 43 -3.20 -7.69 1.69
CA PRO A 43 -3.16 -7.77 3.14
C PRO A 43 -4.57 -7.75 3.74
N ASP A 44 -4.69 -8.19 4.99
CA ASP A 44 -5.93 -8.04 5.75
C ASP A 44 -6.05 -6.63 6.33
N PHE A 45 -6.70 -5.75 5.57
CA PHE A 45 -7.04 -4.41 6.04
C PHE A 45 -8.33 -4.36 6.87
N SER A 46 -8.99 -5.48 7.18
CA SER A 46 -10.20 -5.48 8.03
C SER A 46 -9.99 -4.85 9.42
N PRO A 47 -8.79 -4.92 10.06
CA PRO A 47 -8.56 -4.30 11.36
C PRO A 47 -8.37 -2.78 11.33
N LEU A 48 -8.43 -2.14 10.15
CA LEU A 48 -8.28 -0.70 9.98
C LEU A 48 -9.66 -0.05 9.82
N PRO A 49 -10.24 0.56 10.88
CA PRO A 49 -11.42 1.40 10.74
C PRO A 49 -11.18 2.51 9.71
N HIS A 50 -12.25 2.98 9.08
CA HIS A 50 -12.19 4.07 8.11
C HIS A 50 -11.60 5.34 8.76
N LYS A 51 -10.64 5.98 8.07
CA LYS A 51 -9.92 7.19 8.54
C LYS A 51 -9.31 7.05 9.94
N SER A 52 -8.71 5.89 10.23
CA SER A 52 -8.05 5.64 11.52
C SER A 52 -6.53 5.61 11.43
N VAL A 53 -5.96 5.65 10.23
CA VAL A 53 -4.51 5.61 10.01
C VAL A 53 -3.97 7.03 9.88
N SER A 54 -3.04 7.39 10.77
CA SER A 54 -2.35 8.69 10.80
C SER A 54 -1.41 8.86 9.60
N ALA A 55 -0.67 7.80 9.25
CA ALA A 55 0.17 7.76 8.06
C ALA A 55 0.45 6.34 7.59
N ALA A 56 0.80 6.20 6.30
CA ALA A 56 1.46 5.02 5.78
C ALA A 56 2.94 5.34 5.51
N ILE A 57 3.84 4.40 5.78
CA ILE A 57 5.26 4.50 5.46
C ILE A 57 5.62 3.35 4.52
N ILE A 58 6.18 3.67 3.36
CA ILE A 58 6.64 2.68 2.38
C ILE A 58 8.15 2.56 2.47
N THR A 59 8.62 1.34 2.68
CA THR A 59 10.05 1.03 2.87
C THR A 59 10.81 1.11 1.55
N HIS A 60 10.30 0.50 0.49
CA HIS A 60 10.93 0.47 -0.84
C HIS A 60 9.93 0.03 -1.93
N ALA A 61 10.34 0.15 -3.20
CA ALA A 61 9.46 0.01 -4.36
C ALA A 61 9.29 -1.42 -4.91
N HIS A 62 9.50 -2.47 -4.09
CA HIS A 62 9.13 -3.82 -4.52
C HIS A 62 7.62 -4.03 -4.43
N HIS A 63 7.07 -4.78 -5.39
CA HIS A 63 5.63 -4.97 -5.54
C HIS A 63 4.96 -5.62 -4.31
N ASP A 64 5.67 -6.46 -3.58
CA ASP A 64 5.22 -7.05 -2.32
C ASP A 64 5.30 -6.10 -1.12
N HIS A 65 5.65 -4.83 -1.33
CA HIS A 65 5.58 -3.73 -0.36
C HIS A 65 4.66 -2.58 -0.81
N ILE A 66 4.41 -2.42 -2.12
CA ILE A 66 3.60 -1.31 -2.66
C ILE A 66 2.34 -1.73 -3.41
N GLY A 67 2.23 -3.01 -3.81
CA GLY A 67 1.26 -3.46 -4.81
C GLY A 67 -0.22 -3.31 -4.43
N SER A 68 -0.51 -3.06 -3.16
CA SER A 68 -1.84 -2.80 -2.60
C SER A 68 -2.00 -1.37 -2.06
N MET A 69 -1.02 -0.49 -2.26
CA MET A 69 -1.03 0.89 -1.77
C MET A 69 -2.24 1.71 -2.26
N PRO A 70 -2.73 1.58 -3.52
CA PRO A 70 -3.97 2.24 -3.94
C PRO A 70 -5.20 1.75 -3.16
N VAL A 71 -5.25 0.45 -2.86
CA VAL A 71 -6.34 -0.14 -2.06
C VAL A 71 -6.31 0.38 -0.63
N LEU A 72 -5.12 0.54 -0.03
CA LEU A 72 -4.97 1.15 1.29
C LEU A 72 -5.43 2.62 1.29
N GLN A 73 -4.96 3.44 0.34
CA GLN A 73 -5.33 4.86 0.24
C GLN A 73 -6.82 5.06 0.00
N ARG A 74 -7.46 4.19 -0.78
CA ARG A 74 -8.93 4.19 -0.95
C ARG A 74 -9.67 3.89 0.36
N LYS A 75 -9.13 2.99 1.19
CA LYS A 75 -9.72 2.65 2.50
C LYS A 75 -9.43 3.71 3.58
N GLN A 76 -8.30 4.40 3.46
CA GLN A 76 -7.82 5.44 4.37
C GLN A 76 -7.64 6.75 3.60
N PRO A 77 -8.76 7.36 3.16
CA PRO A 77 -8.70 8.55 2.31
C PRO A 77 -8.05 9.71 3.07
N ASN A 78 -7.21 10.47 2.37
CA ASN A 78 -6.40 11.59 2.89
C ASN A 78 -5.29 11.18 3.86
N THR A 79 -5.03 9.88 4.05
CA THR A 79 -3.88 9.45 4.85
C THR A 79 -2.59 9.72 4.04
N PRO A 80 -1.63 10.47 4.60
CA PRO A 80 -0.35 10.72 3.95
C PRO A 80 0.45 9.42 3.77
N VAL A 81 1.10 9.28 2.61
CA VAL A 81 1.99 8.16 2.32
C VAL A 81 3.42 8.67 2.24
N LEU A 82 4.25 8.27 3.20
CA LEU A 82 5.62 8.73 3.39
C LEU A 82 6.60 7.74 2.77
N MET A 83 7.53 8.24 1.97
CA MET A 83 8.58 7.42 1.33
C MET A 83 9.74 8.28 0.82
N THR A 84 10.81 7.68 0.32
CA THR A 84 11.83 8.44 -0.45
C THR A 84 11.31 8.78 -1.84
N GLU A 85 11.82 9.85 -2.44
CA GLU A 85 11.44 10.25 -3.81
C GLU A 85 11.69 9.12 -4.82
N ILE A 86 12.84 8.45 -4.73
CA ILE A 86 13.19 7.32 -5.61
C ILE A 86 12.18 6.17 -5.44
N THR A 87 11.77 5.85 -4.20
CA THR A 87 10.73 4.85 -3.95
C THR A 87 9.41 5.27 -4.61
N GLY A 88 9.03 6.54 -4.54
CA GLY A 88 7.81 7.07 -5.17
C GLY A 88 7.81 6.93 -6.69
N GLU A 89 8.86 7.39 -7.36
CA GLU A 89 8.94 7.31 -8.83
C GLU A 89 8.91 5.86 -9.33
N LEU A 90 9.65 4.96 -8.68
CA LEU A 90 9.62 3.53 -9.00
C LEU A 90 8.26 2.90 -8.67
N ALA A 91 7.62 3.30 -7.58
CA ALA A 91 6.30 2.81 -7.20
C ALA A 91 5.23 3.20 -8.20
N SER A 92 5.26 4.43 -8.71
CA SER A 92 4.36 4.88 -9.79
C SER A 92 4.51 3.99 -11.02
N ALA A 93 5.73 3.84 -11.54
CA ALA A 93 5.97 3.00 -12.72
C ALA A 93 5.51 1.54 -12.51
N MET A 94 5.84 0.96 -11.35
CA MET A 94 5.46 -0.41 -11.00
C MET A 94 3.94 -0.57 -10.91
N LEU A 95 3.23 0.36 -10.27
CA LEU A 95 1.78 0.28 -10.09
C LEU A 95 1.02 0.48 -11.40
N HIS A 96 1.46 1.38 -12.28
CA HIS A 96 0.88 1.47 -13.63
C HIS A 96 1.09 0.16 -14.39
N ASN A 97 2.26 -0.47 -14.28
CA ASN A 97 2.47 -1.80 -14.86
C ASN A 97 1.54 -2.86 -14.24
N SER A 98 1.30 -2.82 -12.92
CA SER A 98 0.35 -3.72 -12.26
C SER A 98 -1.07 -3.59 -12.81
N VAL A 99 -1.53 -2.38 -13.17
CA VAL A 99 -2.84 -2.19 -13.84
C VAL A 99 -2.90 -2.96 -15.16
N ASN A 100 -1.85 -2.85 -16.00
CA ASN A 100 -1.79 -3.56 -17.27
C ASN A 100 -1.76 -5.09 -17.07
N VAL A 101 -0.94 -5.58 -16.14
CA VAL A 101 -0.85 -7.01 -15.82
C VAL A 101 -2.18 -7.55 -15.32
N MET A 102 -2.81 -6.89 -14.35
CA MET A 102 -4.12 -7.30 -13.82
C MET A 102 -5.20 -7.29 -14.91
N THR A 103 -5.20 -6.30 -15.80
CA THR A 103 -6.14 -6.22 -16.93
C THR A 103 -5.98 -7.42 -17.85
N LYS A 104 -4.74 -7.76 -18.20
CA LYS A 104 -4.44 -8.94 -19.02
C LYS A 104 -4.84 -10.25 -18.31
N GLN A 105 -4.55 -10.37 -17.02
CA GLN A 105 -4.95 -11.53 -16.22
C GLN A 105 -6.47 -11.69 -16.11
N ARG A 106 -7.23 -10.59 -16.08
CA ARG A 106 -8.70 -10.65 -16.16
C ARG A 106 -9.15 -11.29 -17.48
N GLU A 107 -8.53 -10.92 -18.59
CA GLU A 107 -8.89 -11.41 -19.93
C GLU A 107 -8.47 -12.87 -20.15
N GLU A 108 -7.25 -13.23 -19.73
CA GLU A 108 -6.66 -14.55 -20.00
C GLU A 108 -7.03 -15.61 -18.95
N GLU A 109 -7.11 -15.21 -17.67
CA GLU A 109 -7.32 -16.12 -16.53
C GLU A 109 -8.71 -15.97 -15.91
N SER A 110 -9.56 -15.08 -16.45
CA SER A 110 -10.94 -14.83 -15.98
C SER A 110 -11.02 -14.41 -14.50
N ILE A 111 -9.99 -13.72 -13.99
CA ILE A 111 -9.99 -13.17 -12.62
C ILE A 111 -10.89 -11.93 -12.56
N THR A 112 -12.13 -12.12 -12.13
CA THR A 112 -13.18 -11.07 -12.20
C THR A 112 -12.94 -9.86 -11.30
N GLU A 113 -12.14 -10.02 -10.25
CA GLU A 113 -11.77 -8.96 -9.31
C GLU A 113 -10.83 -7.92 -9.94
N TYR A 114 -10.15 -8.26 -11.04
CA TYR A 114 -9.15 -7.41 -11.64
C TYR A 114 -9.72 -6.41 -12.68
N PRO A 115 -9.08 -5.23 -12.83
CA PRO A 115 -7.99 -4.71 -11.99
C PRO A 115 -8.48 -4.13 -10.65
N LEU A 116 -7.66 -4.22 -9.59
CA LEU A 116 -8.03 -3.75 -8.24
C LEU A 116 -8.01 -2.21 -8.08
N PHE A 117 -7.37 -1.53 -9.03
CA PHE A 117 -7.22 -0.09 -9.14
C PHE A 117 -6.93 0.29 -10.60
N THR A 118 -7.07 1.57 -10.95
CA THR A 118 -6.93 2.06 -12.33
C THR A 118 -5.78 3.05 -12.48
N HIS A 119 -5.31 3.29 -13.71
CA HIS A 119 -4.31 4.34 -13.97
C HIS A 119 -4.74 5.71 -13.46
N ARG A 120 -6.00 6.09 -13.68
CA ARG A 120 -6.55 7.35 -13.20
C ARG A 120 -6.50 7.46 -11.67
N GLU A 121 -6.85 6.37 -10.99
CA GLU A 121 -6.76 6.33 -9.52
C GLU A 121 -5.30 6.50 -9.04
N LEU A 122 -4.32 5.93 -9.75
CA LEU A 122 -2.90 6.13 -9.43
C LEU A 122 -2.46 7.59 -9.60
N ASP A 123 -2.92 8.26 -10.65
CA ASP A 123 -2.64 9.67 -10.88
C ASP A 123 -3.25 10.54 -9.76
N ASP A 124 -4.49 10.22 -9.34
CA ASP A 124 -5.21 10.96 -8.32
C ASP A 124 -4.58 10.80 -6.91
N ILE A 125 -4.19 9.58 -6.52
CA ILE A 125 -3.65 9.30 -5.18
C ILE A 125 -2.20 9.79 -5.01
N ARG A 126 -1.46 10.00 -6.10
CA ARG A 126 -0.07 10.49 -6.05
C ARG A 126 0.05 11.83 -5.31
N ALA A 127 -1.01 12.63 -5.29
CA ALA A 127 -1.07 13.89 -4.52
C ALA A 127 -0.94 13.70 -3.00
N GLN A 128 -1.15 12.49 -2.48
CA GLN A 128 -1.02 12.14 -1.05
C GLN A 128 0.39 11.64 -0.69
N TRP A 129 1.29 11.51 -1.67
CA TRP A 129 2.64 11.03 -1.44
C TRP A 129 3.53 12.16 -0.96
N ILE A 130 4.22 11.92 0.14
CA ILE A 130 5.07 12.89 0.80
C ILE A 130 6.49 12.31 0.86
N TYR A 131 7.42 13.00 0.21
CA TYR A 131 8.80 12.54 0.14
C TYR A 131 9.61 12.94 1.38
N ARG A 132 10.47 12.03 1.82
CA ARG A 132 11.37 12.17 2.96
C ARG A 132 12.78 11.71 2.58
N ASP A 133 13.76 12.46 3.07
CA ASP A 133 15.18 12.17 2.86
C ASP A 133 15.64 11.02 3.76
N ILE A 134 16.68 10.32 3.31
CA ILE A 134 17.44 9.40 4.16
C ILE A 134 18.18 10.18 5.26
N ASP A 135 18.41 9.53 6.41
CA ASP A 135 19.14 10.08 7.56
C ASP A 135 18.59 11.39 8.15
N ARG A 136 17.34 11.75 7.81
CA ARG A 136 16.65 12.90 8.39
C ARG A 136 15.42 12.45 9.18
N PRO A 137 15.32 12.80 10.47
CA PRO A 137 14.11 12.54 11.22
C PRO A 137 12.95 13.36 10.66
N PHE A 138 11.74 12.81 10.72
CA PHE A 138 10.51 13.51 10.39
C PHE A 138 9.43 13.15 11.40
N GLU A 139 8.52 14.08 11.63
CA GLU A 139 7.34 13.85 12.44
C GLU A 139 6.23 13.27 11.58
N ILE A 140 5.47 12.35 12.16
CA ILE A 140 4.27 11.82 11.53
C ILE A 140 3.15 12.82 11.84
N PRO A 141 2.31 13.21 10.85
CA PRO A 141 1.20 14.11 11.12
C PRO A 141 0.29 13.54 12.23
N ASP A 142 -0.15 14.41 13.14
CA ASP A 142 -1.04 14.08 14.26
C ASP A 142 -0.45 13.04 15.25
N THR A 143 0.87 13.04 15.46
CA THR A 143 1.58 12.25 16.49
C THR A 143 2.33 13.10 17.49
#